data_AF-A0A9E5BXX6-F1
#
_entry.id   AF-A0A9E5BXX6-F1
#
_cell.length_a   1.000
_cell.length_b   1.000
_cell.length_c   1.000
_cell.angle_alpha   90.00
_cell.angle_beta   90.00
_cell.angle_gamma   90.00
#
_symmetry.space_group_name_H-M   'P 1'
#
loop_
_entity.id
_entity.type
_entity.pdbx_description
1 polymer ?
#
loop_
_entity_poly.entity_id
_entity_poly.type
_entity_poly.pdbx_seq_one_letter_code
_entity_poly.pdbx_strand_id
1 'polypeptide(L)' 'MFIASIVLMAVGFGLYLGAFSQGPGPSMSDKPIQAAMFFGATACIVTGFLLLVA' A
#
# COMPACT_ATOMS: atom_id res chain seq x y z
N MET A 1 0.71 -7.44 18.89
CA MET A 1 0.19 -6.48 17.89
C MET A 1 1.32 -5.74 17.19
N PHE A 2 2.30 -5.19 17.93
CA PHE A 2 3.42 -4.40 17.37
C PHE A 2 4.11 -4.98 16.12
N ILE A 3 4.53 -6.26 16.15
CA ILE A 3 5.21 -6.88 15.00
C ILE A 3 4.29 -6.93 13.78
N ALA A 4 3.02 -7.29 13.95
CA ALA A 4 2.06 -7.33 12.85
C ALA A 4 1.84 -5.94 12.24
N SER A 5 1.78 -4.89 13.08
CA SER A 5 1.70 -3.50 12.63
C SER A 5 2.90 -3.10 11.77
N ILE A 6 4.12 -3.41 12.21
CA ILE A 6 5.35 -3.14 11.46
C ILE A 6 5.33 -3.86 10.11
N VAL A 7 5.00 -5.16 10.12
CA VAL A 7 4.96 -5.96 8.89
C VAL A 7 3.95 -5.38 7.89
N LEU A 8 2.75 -5.03 8.35
CA LEU A 8 1.73 -4.43 7.50
C LEU A 8 2.16 -3.07 6.94
N MET A 9 2.75 -2.21 7.76
CA MET A 9 3.28 -0.93 7.30
C MET A 9 4.40 -1.10 6.26
N ALA A 10 5.32 -2.04 6.48
CA ALA A 10 6.41 -2.34 5.54
C ALA A 10 5.89 -2.90 4.21
N VAL A 11 4.93 -3.83 4.24
CA VAL A 11 4.27 -4.36 3.04
C VAL A 11 3.53 -3.24 2.30
N GLY A 12 2.78 -2.41 3.01
CA GLY A 12 2.06 -1.29 2.41
C GLY A 12 3.00 -0.29 1.75
N PHE A 13 4.13 0.02 2.38
CA PHE A 13 5.17 0.86 1.78
C PHE A 13 5.80 0.21 0.55
N GLY A 14 6.07 -1.10 0.58
CA GLY A 14 6.56 -1.84 -0.59
C GLY A 14 5.58 -1.80 -1.77
N LEU A 15 4.29 -1.98 -1.51
CA LEU A 15 3.23 -1.85 -2.52
C LEU A 15 3.14 -0.43 -3.08
N TYR A 16 3.29 0.58 -2.24
CA TYR A 16 3.32 1.98 -2.66
C TYR A 16 4.48 2.22 -3.64
N LEU A 17 5.70 1.80 -3.31
CA LEU A 17 6.86 1.93 -4.20
C LEU A 17 6.66 1.14 -5.51
N GLY A 18 6.12 -0.07 -5.44
CA GLY A 18 5.80 -0.89 -6.61
C GLY A 18 4.71 -0.28 -7.51
N ALA A 19 3.81 0.53 -6.94
CA ALA A 19 2.84 1.28 -7.74
C ALA A 19 3.52 2.39 -8.57
N PHE A 20 4.56 3.04 -8.04
CA PHE A 20 5.35 4.03 -8.81
C PHE A 20 6.24 3.39 -9.86
N SER A 21 6.73 2.17 -9.64
CA SER A 21 7.54 1.47 -10.65
C SER A 21 6.75 1.09 -11.90
N GLN A 22 5.41 1.20 -11.89
CA GLN A 22 4.58 1.01 -13.09
C GLN A 22 4.74 2.14 -14.13
N GLY A 23 5.44 3.23 -13.78
CA GLY A 23 5.67 4.38 -14.66
C GLY A 23 4.43 5.26 -14.88
N PRO A 24 4.57 6.41 -15.56
CA PRO A 24 3.45 7.32 -15.80
C PRO A 24 2.40 6.65 -16.70
N GLY A 25 1.13 6.80 -16.34
CA GLY A 25 -0.03 6.47 -17.18
C GLY A 25 -0.90 7.73 -17.36
N PRO A 26 -1.70 7.84 -18.43
CA PRO A 26 -2.59 8.99 -18.63
C PRO A 26 -3.60 9.14 -17.48
N SER A 27 -4.08 8.01 -16.95
CA SER A 27 -4.91 7.93 -15.76
C SER A 27 -4.67 6.61 -15.01
N MET A 28 -5.04 6.56 -13.73
CA MET A 28 -4.97 5.30 -12.95
C MET A 28 -5.95 4.23 -13.46
N SER A 29 -7.04 4.63 -14.13
CA SER A 29 -7.97 3.71 -14.80
C SER A 29 -7.32 2.91 -15.93
N ASP A 30 -6.26 3.44 -16.55
CA ASP A 30 -5.52 2.76 -17.61
C ASP A 30 -4.53 1.73 -17.06
N LYS A 31 -4.26 1.76 -15.74
CA LYS A 31 -3.34 0.85 -15.05
C LYS A 31 -4.03 0.22 -13.84
N PRO A 32 -4.94 -0.76 -14.04
CA PRO A 32 -5.68 -1.38 -12.96
C PRO A 32 -4.77 -2.01 -11.89
N ILE A 33 -3.60 -2.51 -12.29
CA ILE A 33 -2.59 -3.03 -11.36
C ILE A 33 -2.03 -1.92 -10.47
N GLN A 34 -1.68 -0.76 -11.03
CA GLN A 34 -1.19 0.39 -10.26
C GLN A 34 -2.24 0.86 -9.25
N ALA A 35 -3.50 0.96 -9.67
CA ALA A 35 -4.61 1.33 -8.80
C ALA A 35 -4.80 0.32 -7.65
N ALA A 36 -4.77 -0.98 -7.95
CA ALA A 36 -4.87 -2.03 -6.94
C ALA A 36 -3.69 -1.99 -5.95
N MET A 37 -2.47 -1.70 -6.41
CA MET A 37 -1.31 -1.55 -5.54
C MET A 37 -1.43 -0.35 -4.61
N PHE A 38 -1.93 0.80 -5.08
CA PHE A 38 -2.19 1.95 -4.21
C PHE A 38 -3.28 1.69 -3.18
N PHE A 39 -4.36 1.02 -3.59
CA PHE A 39 -5.42 0.61 -2.67
C PHE A 39 -4.90 -0.36 -1.60
N GLY A 40 -4.17 -1.40 -2.01
CA GLY A 40 -3.54 -2.35 -1.11
C GLY A 40 -2.53 -1.70 -0.16
N ALA A 41 -1.69 -0.79 -0.67
CA ALA A 41 -0.76 -0.02 0.13
C ALA A 41 -1.48 0.77 1.24
N THR A 42 -2.55 1.47 0.87
CA THR A 42 -3.37 2.25 1.81
C THR A 42 -3.99 1.36 2.87
N ALA A 43 -4.62 0.25 2.47
CA ALA A 43 -5.25 -0.70 3.38
C ALA A 43 -4.23 -1.27 4.38
N CYS A 44 -3.05 -1.67 3.90
CA CYS A 44 -1.98 -2.20 4.75
C CYS A 44 -1.46 -1.16 5.75
N ILE A 45 -1.20 0.07 5.31
CA ILE A 45 -0.69 1.14 6.20
C ILE A 45 -1.73 1.52 7.25
N VAL A 46 -2.99 1.74 6.85
CA VAL A 46 -4.07 2.10 7.77
C VAL A 46 -4.33 0.98 8.77
N THR A 47 -4.44 -0.27 8.30
CA THR A 47 -4.65 -1.42 9.20
C THR A 47 -3.48 -1.59 10.16
N GLY A 48 -2.24 -1.48 9.66
CA GLY A 48 -1.05 -1.56 10.50
C GLY A 48 -1.02 -0.47 11.58
N PHE A 49 -1.43 0.75 11.23
CA PHE A 49 -1.54 1.86 12.19
C PHE A 49 -2.63 1.60 13.24
N LEU A 50 -3.82 1.18 12.83
CA LEU A 50 -4.91 0.86 13.74
C LEU A 50 -4.52 -0.24 14.73
N LEU A 51 -3.83 -1.29 14.27
CA LEU A 51 -3.32 -2.36 15.13
C LEU A 51 -2.20 -1.90 16.08
N LEU A 52 -1.50 -0.81 15.75
CA LEU A 52 -0.45 -0.26 16.60
C LEU A 52 -1.03 0.53 17.77
N VAL A 53 -2.16 1.22 17.54
CA VAL A 53 -2.78 2.14 18.51
C VAL A 53 -3.95 1.53 19.28
N ALA A 54 -4.47 0.38 18.86
CA ALA A 54 -5.46 -0.42 19.57
C ALA A 54 -4.81 -1.34 20.60
#